data_AF-H9ZV69-F1
#
_entry.id   AF-H9ZV69-F1
#
_cell.length_a   1.000
_cell.length_b   1.000
_cell.length_c   1.000
_cell.angle_alpha   90.00
_cell.angle_beta   90.00
_cell.angle_gamma   90.00
#
_symmetry.space_group_name_H-M   'P 1'
#
loop_
_entity.id
_entity.type
_entity.pdbx_description
1 polymer ?
#
loop_
_entity_poly.entity_id
_entity_poly.type
_entity_poly.pdbx_seq_one_letter_code
_entity_poly.pdbx_strand_id
1 'polypeptide(L)' 'MELERIEKRLAFLGEPLFRGLSDRPSPFVPWEGRMVRLGREMRVDGWSVWYEVLGRKGVVLYALEARV' A
#
# COMPACT_ATOMS: atom_id res chain seq x y z
N MET A 1 13.81 5.39 8.43
CA MET A 1 14.68 4.19 8.49
C MET A 1 13.89 2.88 8.38
N GLU A 2 12.73 2.72 9.06
CA GLU A 2 11.88 1.53 8.88
C GLU A 2 11.08 1.51 7.56
N LEU A 3 10.58 2.67 7.10
CA LEU A 3 9.80 2.78 5.86
C LEU A 3 10.57 2.26 4.64
N GLU A 4 11.80 2.73 4.42
CA GLU A 4 12.65 2.27 3.31
C GLU A 4 12.94 0.76 3.36
N ARG A 5 13.02 0.19 4.57
CA ARG A 5 13.22 -1.25 4.75
C ARG A 5 11.98 -2.03 4.32
N ILE A 6 10.79 -1.55 4.66
CA ILE A 6 9.52 -2.14 4.25
C ILE A 6 9.34 -1.99 2.74
N GLU A 7 9.61 -0.81 2.17
CA GLU A 7 9.53 -0.58 0.71
C GLU A 7 10.47 -1.52 -0.06
N LYS A 8 11.70 -1.75 0.42
CA LYS A 8 12.60 -2.76 -0.16
C LYS A 8 12.01 -4.17 -0.11
N ARG A 9 11.35 -4.56 0.98
CA ARG A 9 10.68 -5.86 1.07
C ARG A 9 9.45 -5.93 0.17
N LEU A 10 8.79 -4.82 -0.10
CA LEU A 10 7.60 -4.74 -0.97
C LEU A 10 7.94 -4.58 -2.45
N ALA A 11 9.22 -4.49 -2.83
CA ALA A 11 9.64 -4.34 -4.23
C ALA A 11 9.12 -5.45 -5.17
N PHE A 12 8.79 -6.64 -4.64
CA PHE A 12 8.17 -7.73 -5.41
C PHE A 12 6.73 -7.42 -5.84
N LEU A 13 6.06 -6.46 -5.21
CA LEU A 13 4.74 -5.97 -5.61
C LEU A 13 4.82 -5.06 -6.85
N GLY A 14 6.01 -4.71 -7.33
CA GLY A 14 6.21 -3.78 -8.44
C GLY A 14 6.40 -2.34 -7.99
N GLU A 15 6.26 -1.41 -8.93
CA GLU A 15 6.46 0.02 -8.66
C GLU A 15 5.20 0.64 -8.04
N PRO A 16 5.29 1.21 -6.83
CA PRO A 16 4.13 1.79 -6.18
C PRO A 16 3.78 3.16 -6.72
N LEU A 17 2.51 3.32 -7.07
CA LEU A 17 1.95 4.59 -7.55
C LEU A 17 1.41 5.48 -6.43
N PHE A 18 1.32 4.96 -5.20
CA PHE A 18 1.05 5.74 -4.00
C PHE A 18 1.91 5.22 -2.86
N ARG A 19 2.60 6.13 -2.16
CA ARG A 19 3.41 5.85 -0.96
C ARG A 19 2.91 6.77 0.15
N GLY A 20 2.32 6.19 1.19
CA GLY A 20 1.79 6.97 2.29
C GLY A 20 1.67 6.14 3.57
N LEU A 21 1.90 6.82 4.69
CA LEU A 21 1.48 6.36 6.01
C LEU A 21 0.00 6.71 6.14
N SER A 22 -0.87 5.71 6.21
CA SER A 22 -2.28 5.97 6.50
C SER A 22 -2.43 6.12 8.01
N ASP A 23 -2.60 7.36 8.46
CA ASP A 23 -3.10 7.74 9.78
C ASP A 23 -4.64 7.64 9.87
N ARG A 24 -5.29 7.32 8.75
CA ARG A 24 -6.74 7.23 8.64
C ARG A 24 -7.22 5.77 8.67
N PRO A 25 -8.39 5.50 9.27
CA PRO A 25 -8.99 4.17 9.39
C PRO A 25 -9.59 3.63 8.09
N SER A 26 -9.31 4.24 6.93
CA SER A 26 -9.94 3.84 5.67
C SER A 26 -8.92 3.61 4.55
N PRO A 27 -8.92 2.42 3.94
CA PRO A 27 -7.94 2.01 2.94
C PRO A 27 -8.27 2.58 1.55
N PHE A 28 -8.77 3.82 1.44
CA PHE A 28 -9.08 4.41 0.14
C PHE A 28 -7.97 5.37 -0.28
N VAL A 29 -7.46 5.23 -1.51
CA VAL A 29 -6.42 6.10 -2.08
C VAL A 29 -6.88 6.73 -3.39
N PRO A 30 -6.48 7.98 -3.68
CA PRO A 30 -6.78 8.62 -4.96
C PRO A 30 -5.93 7.99 -6.08
N TRP A 31 -6.56 7.62 -7.19
CA TRP A 31 -5.92 7.06 -8.37
C TRP A 31 -6.72 7.39 -9.64
N GLU A 32 -6.09 7.98 -10.66
CA GLU A 32 -6.74 8.31 -11.95
C GLU A 32 -8.11 9.01 -11.81
N GLY A 33 -8.21 9.98 -10.90
CA GLY A 33 -9.45 10.74 -10.68
C GLY A 33 -10.56 9.99 -9.94
N ARG A 34 -10.30 8.78 -9.43
CA ARG A 34 -11.24 8.01 -8.59
C ARG A 34 -10.62 7.63 -7.25
N MET A 35 -11.47 7.29 -6.29
CA MET A 35 -11.05 6.67 -5.03
C MET A 35 -11.02 5.15 -5.21
N VAL A 36 -9.88 4.53 -4.92
CA VAL A 36 -9.71 3.08 -4.98
C VAL A 36 -9.63 2.53 -3.57
N ARG A 37 -10.43 1.49 -3.29
CA ARG A 37 -10.35 0.73 -2.05
C ARG A 37 -9.17 -0.25 -2.12
N LEU A 38 -8.29 -0.22 -1.13
CA LEU A 38 -7.27 -1.22 -0.88
C LEU A 38 -7.94 -2.39 -0.13
N GLY A 39 -8.39 -3.40 -0.88
CA GLY A 39 -9.20 -4.49 -0.34
C GLY A 39 -8.39 -5.60 0.34
N ARG A 40 -7.07 -5.57 0.24
CA ARG A 40 -6.18 -6.65 0.70
C ARG A 40 -5.26 -6.12 1.80
N GLU A 41 -4.96 -6.95 2.79
CA GLU A 41 -4.00 -6.67 3.87
C GLU A 41 -2.88 -7.71 3.84
N MET A 42 -1.64 -7.26 3.97
CA MET A 42 -0.46 -8.10 4.25
C MET A 42 0.24 -7.59 5.51
N ARG A 43 0.79 -8.49 6.33
CA ARG A 43 1.54 -8.13 7.54
C ARG A 43 3.03 -8.26 7.31
N VAL A 44 3.79 -7.22 7.65
CA VAL A 44 5.24 -7.17 7.47
C VAL A 44 5.88 -6.43 8.66
N ASP A 45 6.74 -7.10 9.43
CA ASP A 45 7.56 -6.46 10.48
C ASP A 45 6.80 -5.56 11.48
N GLY A 46 5.57 -5.93 11.87
CA GLY A 46 4.73 -5.12 12.77
C GLY A 46 3.86 -4.07 12.07
N TRP A 47 3.88 -4.03 10.74
CA TRP A 47 3.09 -3.12 9.91
C TRP A 47 1.98 -3.86 9.17
N SER A 48 0.86 -3.18 8.96
CA SER A 48 -0.17 -3.58 8.01
C SER A 48 0.07 -2.87 6.68
N VAL A 49 0.18 -3.63 5.61
CA VAL A 49 0.28 -3.16 4.23
C VAL A 49 -1.06 -3.40 3.57
N TRP A 50 -1.85 -2.35 3.41
CA TRP A 50 -3.09 -2.41 2.65
C TRP A 50 -2.76 -2.25 1.18
N TYR A 51 -3.31 -3.07 0.29
CA TYR A 51 -3.04 -2.96 -1.14
C TYR A 51 -4.22 -3.37 -2.03
N GLU A 52 -4.18 -2.93 -3.29
CA GLU A 52 -5.03 -3.43 -4.37
C GLU A 52 -4.26 -3.52 -5.68
N VAL A 53 -4.60 -4.54 -6.47
CA VAL A 53 -4.00 -4.76 -7.79
C VAL A 53 -5.02 -4.38 -8.87
N LEU A 54 -4.67 -3.41 -9.72
CA LEU A 54 -5.57 -2.88 -10.75
C LEU A 54 -5.15 -3.33 -12.16
N GLY A 55 -6.06 -4.00 -12.86
CA GLY A 55 -6.05 -4.19 -14.33
C GLY A 55 -4.87 -4.98 -14.95
N ARG A 56 -4.88 -5.07 -16.30
CA ARG A 56 -3.99 -5.91 -17.14
C ARG A 56 -2.48 -5.60 -17.05
N LYS A 57 -2.08 -4.51 -16.39
CA LYS A 57 -0.67 -4.10 -16.23
C LYS A 57 -0.07 -4.43 -14.85
N GLY A 58 -0.83 -5.05 -13.94
CA GLY A 58 -0.30 -5.45 -12.63
C GLY A 58 0.09 -4.26 -11.74
N VAL A 59 -0.61 -3.13 -11.86
CA VAL A 59 -0.38 -1.94 -11.03
C VAL A 59 -0.78 -2.25 -9.60
N VAL A 60 0.10 -1.95 -8.64
CA VAL A 60 -0.18 -2.12 -7.21
C VAL A 60 -0.23 -0.76 -6.51
N LEU A 61 -1.38 -0.48 -5.92
CA LEU A 61 -1.55 0.62 -4.97
C LEU A 61 -1.40 0.05 -3.57
N TYR A 62 -0.64 0.71 -2.70
CA TYR A 62 -0.57 0.31 -1.29
C TYR A 62 -0.55 1.49 -0.33
N ALA A 63 -0.92 1.22 0.92
CA ALA A 63 -0.80 2.11 2.06
C ALA A 63 -0.20 1.35 3.25
N LEU A 64 0.59 2.04 4.07
CA LEU A 64 1.25 1.46 5.23
C LEU A 64 0.63 1.99 6.51
N GLU A 65 0.33 1.09 7.44
CA GLU A 65 -0.24 1.40 8.75
C GLU A 65 0.62 0.75 9.83
N ALA A 66 1.19 1.56 10.71
CA ALA A 66 1.92 1.08 11.87
C ALA A 66 0.93 0.49 12.88
N ARG A 67 1.22 -0.71 13.40
CA ARG A 67 0.52 -1.20 14.58
C ARG A 67 1.28 -0.76 15.83
N VAL A 68 0.77 0.26 16.49
CA VAL A 68 1.11 0.62 17.87
C VAL A 68 0.65 -0.45 18.85
#